data_AF-A0A9W8WST1-F1
#
_entry.id   AF-A0A9W8WST1-F1
#
_cell.length_a   1.000
_cell.length_b   1.000
_cell.length_c   1.000
_cell.angle_alpha   90.00
_cell.angle_beta   90.00
_cell.angle_gamma   90.00
#
_symmetry.space_group_name_H-M   'P 1'
#
loop_
_entity.id
_entity.type
_entity.pdbx_description
1 polymer ?
#
loop_
_entity_poly.entity_id
_entity_poly.type
_entity_poly.pdbx_seq_one_letter_code
_entity_poly.pdbx_strand_id
1 'polypeptide(L)'
;MQVESATGPPPVNSMLVAAITQGHVDVVALILQTYSKHRVQFFGETIDALVNHPNLDILQVLYDYDPSVVSFEWDNHTDTFVTKACEQPPEKITPLLLWLIEHDADLEGGYVPRTLCNAIAGGQTLDVIEAMVKKGVRVSTLAMRQAVVCERIDVIEFFMSRKMKLDADDAEYLRNEAEQTGNAAVVELVKEWTSHKSCVVS
;
A
#
# COMPACT_ATOMS: atom_id res chain seq x y z
N MET A 1 4.59 -34.59 34.20
CA MET A 1 4.27 -33.28 33.60
C MET A 1 3.35 -33.56 32.41
N GLN A 2 2.04 -33.52 32.63
CA GLN A 2 1.05 -33.72 31.57
C GLN A 2 0.96 -32.42 30.78
N VAL A 3 1.20 -32.50 29.48
CA VAL A 3 0.81 -31.46 28.52
C VAL A 3 -0.70 -31.62 28.37
N GLU A 4 -1.47 -30.73 28.98
CA GLU A 4 -2.90 -30.65 28.71
C GLU A 4 -3.10 -30.27 27.24
N SER A 5 -3.49 -31.24 26.43
CA SER A 5 -3.97 -31.00 25.07
C SER A 5 -5.24 -30.18 25.17
N ALA A 6 -5.26 -28.98 24.59
CA ALA A 6 -6.47 -28.19 24.43
C ALA A 6 -7.52 -29.01 23.66
N THR A 7 -8.56 -29.46 24.35
CA THR A 7 -9.60 -30.38 23.85
C THR A 7 -10.71 -29.65 23.10
N GLY A 8 -10.34 -28.97 22.01
CA GLY A 8 -11.27 -28.37 21.06
C GLY A 8 -10.59 -28.16 19.70
N PRO A 9 -11.36 -28.08 18.59
CA PRO A 9 -10.79 -27.66 17.32
C PRO A 9 -10.10 -26.30 17.47
N PRO A 10 -8.97 -26.04 16.78
CA PRO A 10 -8.31 -24.75 16.84
C PRO A 10 -9.28 -23.62 16.44
N PRO A 11 -9.10 -22.40 16.98
CA PRO A 11 -9.93 -21.27 16.60
C PRO A 11 -9.97 -21.08 15.08
N VAL A 12 -11.14 -20.71 14.54
CA VAL A 12 -11.35 -20.57 13.08
C VAL A 12 -10.29 -19.66 12.44
N ASN A 13 -9.95 -18.56 13.11
CA ASN A 13 -8.92 -17.64 12.63
C ASN A 13 -7.54 -18.29 12.54
N SER A 14 -7.17 -19.13 13.52
CA SER A 14 -5.88 -19.83 13.50
C SER A 14 -5.80 -20.82 12.34
N MET A 15 -6.92 -21.52 12.05
CA MET A 15 -6.99 -22.40 10.87
C MET A 15 -6.92 -21.61 9.57
N LEU A 16 -7.62 -20.48 9.50
CA LEU A 16 -7.65 -19.61 8.33
C LEU A 16 -6.26 -19.04 8.04
N VAL A 17 -5.59 -18.47 9.04
CA VAL A 17 -4.21 -17.96 8.93
C VAL A 17 -3.26 -19.06 8.46
N ALA A 18 -3.32 -20.25 9.05
CA ALA A 18 -2.48 -21.37 8.64
C ALA A 18 -2.71 -21.77 7.18
N ALA A 19 -3.97 -21.85 6.74
CA ALA A 19 -4.31 -22.17 5.36
C ALA A 19 -3.82 -21.09 4.37
N ILE A 20 -3.92 -19.81 4.73
CA ILE A 20 -3.39 -18.69 3.93
C ILE A 20 -1.87 -18.78 3.81
N THR A 21 -1.16 -18.92 4.93
CA THR A 21 0.30 -19.03 4.96
C THR A 21 0.83 -20.20 4.14
N GLN A 22 0.09 -21.32 4.09
CA GLN A 22 0.45 -22.51 3.30
C GLN A 22 -0.08 -22.48 1.87
N GLY A 23 -0.84 -21.45 1.46
CA GLY A 23 -1.36 -21.32 0.10
C GLY A 23 -2.50 -22.30 -0.25
N HIS A 24 -3.24 -22.82 0.73
CA HIS A 24 -4.29 -23.82 0.53
C HIS A 24 -5.65 -23.16 0.24
N VAL A 25 -5.88 -22.78 -1.03
CA VAL A 25 -7.11 -22.11 -1.51
C VAL A 25 -8.38 -22.90 -1.18
N ASP A 26 -8.34 -24.21 -1.40
CA ASP A 26 -9.44 -25.15 -1.14
C ASP A 26 -9.78 -25.25 0.36
N VAL A 27 -8.75 -25.28 1.21
CA VAL A 27 -8.92 -25.28 2.67
C VAL A 27 -9.51 -23.95 3.15
N VAL A 28 -9.06 -22.82 2.62
CA VAL A 28 -9.66 -21.50 2.92
C VAL A 28 -11.15 -21.51 2.56
N ALA A 29 -11.50 -21.93 1.35
CA ALA A 29 -12.90 -22.00 0.91
C ALA A 29 -13.74 -22.93 1.80
N LEU A 30 -13.21 -24.10 2.16
CA LEU A 30 -13.87 -25.06 3.04
C LEU A 30 -14.13 -24.47 4.44
N ILE A 31 -13.16 -23.76 5.02
CA ILE A 31 -13.30 -23.09 6.32
C ILE A 31 -14.46 -22.08 6.24
N LEU A 32 -14.43 -21.16 5.26
CA LEU A 32 -15.47 -20.13 5.12
C LEU A 32 -16.87 -20.71 4.91
N GLN A 33 -16.99 -21.78 4.12
CA GLN A 33 -18.26 -22.48 3.89
C GLN A 33 -18.77 -23.17 5.16
N THR A 34 -17.89 -23.85 5.88
CA THR A 34 -18.22 -24.59 7.12
C THR A 34 -18.76 -23.67 8.20
N TYR A 35 -18.15 -22.48 8.33
CA TYR A 35 -18.53 -21.48 9.33
C TYR A 35 -19.48 -20.40 8.79
N SER A 36 -20.06 -20.56 7.60
CA SER A 36 -20.97 -19.58 6.96
C SER A 36 -22.14 -19.10 7.85
N LYS A 37 -22.62 -19.92 8.79
CA LYS A 37 -23.68 -19.55 9.75
C LYS A 37 -23.25 -18.50 10.78
N HIS A 38 -21.95 -18.40 11.04
CA HIS A 38 -21.33 -17.45 11.96
C HIS A 38 -20.23 -16.74 11.18
N ARG A 39 -20.60 -15.63 10.51
CA ARG A 39 -19.71 -14.86 9.62
C ARG A 39 -18.30 -14.79 10.21
N VAL A 40 -17.33 -15.38 9.51
CA VAL A 40 -15.94 -15.38 9.92
C VAL A 40 -15.44 -13.95 9.80
N GLN A 41 -14.99 -13.39 10.92
CA GLN A 41 -14.40 -12.06 10.93
C GLN A 41 -12.92 -12.17 10.57
N PHE A 42 -12.45 -11.27 9.70
CA PHE A 42 -11.03 -11.14 9.41
C PHE A 42 -10.37 -10.22 10.44
N PHE A 43 -9.20 -10.63 10.91
CA PHE A 43 -8.40 -9.89 11.89
C PHE A 43 -7.04 -9.53 11.28
N GLY A 44 -6.28 -8.69 11.97
CA GLY A 44 -4.96 -8.24 11.51
C GLY A 44 -4.05 -9.41 11.10
N GLU A 45 -4.07 -10.52 11.85
CA GLU A 45 -3.26 -11.71 11.54
C GLU A 45 -3.65 -12.37 10.21
N THR A 46 -4.91 -12.25 9.79
CA THR A 46 -5.39 -12.75 8.48
C THR A 46 -4.79 -11.91 7.36
N ILE A 47 -4.79 -10.60 7.52
CA ILE A 47 -4.25 -9.66 6.53
C ILE A 47 -2.72 -9.73 6.51
N ASP A 48 -2.07 -9.85 7.67
CA ASP A 48 -0.63 -10.08 7.79
C ASP A 48 -0.21 -11.35 7.04
N ALA A 49 -1.01 -12.42 7.11
CA ALA A 49 -0.75 -13.64 6.35
C ALA A 49 -0.80 -13.39 4.83
N LEU A 50 -1.75 -12.60 4.33
CA LEU A 50 -1.84 -12.23 2.91
C LEU A 50 -0.68 -11.34 2.45
N VAL A 51 -0.28 -10.37 3.27
CA VAL A 51 0.87 -9.49 2.99
C VAL A 51 2.17 -10.31 2.96
N ASN A 52 2.32 -11.25 3.90
CA ASN A 52 3.53 -12.06 4.02
C ASN A 52 3.58 -13.24 3.03
N HIS A 53 2.43 -13.76 2.60
CA HIS A 53 2.30 -14.86 1.66
C HIS A 53 1.25 -14.53 0.59
N PRO A 54 1.54 -13.58 -0.33
CA PRO A 54 0.56 -13.13 -1.32
C PRO A 54 0.09 -14.27 -2.21
N ASN A 55 -1.22 -14.50 -2.22
CA ASN A 55 -1.88 -15.45 -3.10
C ASN A 55 -3.22 -14.85 -3.55
N LEU A 56 -3.31 -14.50 -4.84
CA LEU A 56 -4.48 -13.81 -5.38
C LEU A 56 -5.72 -14.71 -5.45
N ASP A 57 -5.54 -16.02 -5.61
CA ASP A 57 -6.68 -16.96 -5.59
C ASP A 57 -7.30 -17.03 -4.19
N ILE A 58 -6.46 -17.02 -3.14
CA ILE A 58 -6.93 -16.92 -1.75
C ILE A 58 -7.61 -15.57 -1.51
N LEU A 59 -7.00 -14.47 -1.95
CA LEU A 59 -7.57 -13.14 -1.79
C LEU A 59 -8.93 -13.04 -2.49
N GLN A 60 -9.08 -13.62 -3.69
CA GLN A 60 -10.36 -13.70 -4.40
C GLN A 60 -11.41 -14.44 -3.58
N VAL A 61 -11.06 -15.60 -3.01
CA VAL A 61 -11.99 -16.37 -2.14
C VAL A 61 -12.42 -15.55 -0.92
N LEU A 62 -11.49 -14.81 -0.29
CA LEU A 62 -11.81 -13.95 0.85
C LEU A 62 -12.68 -12.75 0.44
N TYR A 63 -12.41 -12.15 -0.72
CA TYR A 63 -13.18 -11.04 -1.27
C TYR A 63 -14.61 -11.45 -1.65
N ASP A 64 -14.77 -12.60 -2.31
CA ASP A 64 -16.08 -13.15 -2.65
C ASP A 64 -16.93 -13.45 -1.41
N TYR A 65 -16.26 -13.79 -0.30
CA TYR A 65 -16.90 -14.00 1.00
C TYR A 65 -17.25 -12.68 1.70
N ASP A 66 -16.32 -11.73 1.71
CA ASP A 66 -16.48 -10.43 2.34
C ASP A 66 -15.63 -9.36 1.63
N PRO A 67 -16.24 -8.53 0.75
CA PRO A 67 -15.52 -7.51 0.00
C PRO A 67 -14.84 -6.46 0.87
N SER A 68 -15.24 -6.30 2.14
CA SER A 68 -14.60 -5.34 3.05
C SER A 68 -13.15 -5.69 3.38
N VAL A 69 -12.69 -6.90 3.04
CA VAL A 69 -11.29 -7.34 3.23
C VAL A 69 -10.28 -6.38 2.60
N VAL A 70 -10.60 -5.76 1.46
CA VAL A 70 -9.68 -4.84 0.75
C VAL A 70 -9.56 -3.47 1.41
N SER A 71 -10.54 -3.12 2.25
CA SER A 71 -10.58 -1.86 3.01
C SER A 71 -10.23 -2.10 4.48
N PHE A 72 -9.55 -3.20 4.81
CA PHE A 72 -9.15 -3.50 6.18
C PHE A 72 -8.21 -2.42 6.73
N GLU A 73 -8.50 -2.00 7.97
CA GLU A 73 -7.74 -1.02 8.74
C GLU A 73 -7.41 -1.62 10.11
N TRP A 74 -6.19 -1.39 10.58
CA TRP A 74 -5.79 -1.76 11.95
C TRP A 74 -6.24 -0.69 12.95
N ASP A 75 -6.41 -1.09 14.21
CA ASP A 75 -6.85 -0.21 15.31
C ASP A 75 -5.93 1.00 15.59
N ASN A 76 -4.76 1.08 14.93
CA ASN A 76 -3.86 2.23 15.04
C ASN A 76 -4.28 3.43 14.16
N HIS A 77 -5.31 3.28 13.34
CA HIS A 77 -5.86 4.32 12.46
C HIS A 77 -4.90 4.91 11.42
N THR A 78 -3.76 4.24 11.20
CA THR A 78 -2.75 4.65 10.23
C THR A 78 -2.48 3.56 9.22
N ASP A 79 -2.63 2.30 9.62
CA ASP A 79 -2.29 1.16 8.80
C ASP A 79 -3.56 0.59 8.16
N THR A 80 -3.52 0.47 6.84
CA THR A 80 -4.52 -0.19 6.02
C THR A 80 -3.85 -1.35 5.30
N PHE A 81 -4.65 -2.24 4.71
CA PHE A 81 -4.11 -3.36 3.92
C PHE A 81 -3.13 -2.86 2.85
N VAL A 82 -3.50 -1.77 2.17
CA VAL A 82 -2.65 -1.17 1.14
C VAL A 82 -1.36 -0.59 1.72
N THR A 83 -1.41 0.15 2.84
CA THR A 83 -0.18 0.75 3.39
C THR A 83 0.79 -0.31 3.91
N LYS A 84 0.31 -1.42 4.50
CA LYS A 84 1.14 -2.57 4.86
C LYS A 84 1.72 -3.30 3.65
N ALA A 85 0.94 -3.46 2.58
CA ALA A 85 1.44 -4.03 1.35
C ALA A 85 2.54 -3.14 0.73
N CYS A 86 2.44 -1.81 0.80
CA CYS A 86 3.49 -0.91 0.34
C CYS A 86 4.83 -1.05 1.08
N GLU A 87 4.85 -1.60 2.30
CA GLU A 87 6.07 -1.84 3.08
C GLU A 87 6.85 -3.10 2.63
N GLN A 88 6.26 -3.94 1.78
CA GLN A 88 6.88 -5.17 1.30
C GLN A 88 7.76 -4.94 0.06
N PRO A 89 8.76 -5.80 -0.19
CA PRO A 89 9.57 -5.73 -1.41
C PRO A 89 8.71 -5.77 -2.68
N PRO A 90 8.94 -4.87 -3.66
CA PRO A 90 8.12 -4.77 -4.88
C PRO A 90 8.03 -6.07 -5.68
N GLU A 91 9.10 -6.86 -5.72
CA GLU A 91 9.18 -8.12 -6.48
C GLU A 91 8.17 -9.17 -5.97
N LYS A 92 7.79 -9.07 -4.70
CA LYS A 92 6.85 -9.96 -4.03
C LYS A 92 5.42 -9.43 -4.06
N ILE A 93 5.24 -8.12 -3.86
CA ILE A 93 3.94 -7.55 -3.49
C ILE A 93 3.21 -6.83 -4.63
N THR A 94 3.89 -6.49 -5.73
CA THR A 94 3.31 -5.74 -6.85
C THR A 94 1.98 -6.34 -7.37
N PRO A 95 1.86 -7.66 -7.61
CA PRO A 95 0.58 -8.23 -8.08
C PRO A 95 -0.57 -8.02 -7.09
N LEU A 96 -0.29 -8.13 -5.79
CA LEU A 96 -1.29 -7.91 -4.74
C LEU A 96 -1.69 -6.44 -4.66
N LEU A 97 -0.74 -5.51 -4.71
CA LEU A 97 -1.05 -4.08 -4.72
C LEU A 97 -1.91 -3.68 -5.91
N LEU A 98 -1.56 -4.12 -7.12
CA LEU A 98 -2.35 -3.83 -8.32
C LEU A 98 -3.76 -4.42 -8.22
N TRP A 99 -3.88 -5.65 -7.72
CA TRP A 99 -5.18 -6.28 -7.49
C TRP A 99 -6.03 -5.50 -6.48
N LEU A 100 -5.46 -5.07 -5.35
CA LEU A 100 -6.16 -4.24 -4.35
C LEU A 100 -6.63 -2.91 -4.95
N ILE A 101 -5.76 -2.24 -5.71
CA ILE A 101 -6.08 -0.97 -6.38
C ILE A 101 -7.22 -1.18 -7.39
N GLU A 102 -7.18 -2.25 -8.18
CA GLU A 102 -8.24 -2.58 -9.14
C GLU A 102 -9.58 -2.80 -8.47
N HIS A 103 -9.60 -3.41 -7.28
CA HIS A 103 -10.79 -3.74 -6.49
C HIS A 103 -11.20 -2.65 -5.49
N ASP A 104 -10.82 -1.39 -5.75
CA ASP A 104 -11.25 -0.21 -5.00
C ASP A 104 -10.92 -0.28 -3.49
N ALA A 105 -9.76 -0.88 -3.15
CA ALA A 105 -9.19 -0.75 -1.82
C ALA A 105 -9.07 0.74 -1.42
N ASP A 106 -9.22 1.03 -0.13
CA ASP A 106 -9.12 2.41 0.33
C ASP A 106 -7.66 2.90 0.25
N LEU A 107 -7.42 3.83 -0.69
CA LEU A 107 -6.11 4.41 -0.94
C LEU A 107 -5.88 5.73 -0.20
N GLU A 108 -6.91 6.32 0.40
CA GLU A 108 -6.83 7.58 1.17
C GLU A 108 -7.12 7.35 2.66
N GLY A 109 -7.35 6.09 3.05
CA GLY A 109 -7.68 5.67 4.41
C GLY A 109 -6.63 6.01 5.46
N GLY A 110 -7.10 6.03 6.72
CA GLY A 110 -6.35 6.46 7.90
C GLY A 110 -6.51 7.96 8.22
N TYR A 111 -6.00 8.38 9.38
CA TYR A 111 -6.13 9.78 9.85
C TYR A 111 -5.40 10.79 8.95
N VAL A 112 -4.37 10.36 8.22
CA VAL A 112 -3.62 11.18 7.26
C VAL A 112 -3.38 10.37 5.99
N PRO A 113 -3.85 10.83 4.81
CA PRO A 113 -3.66 10.09 3.57
C PRO A 113 -2.17 10.04 3.22
N ARG A 114 -1.57 8.87 3.42
CA ARG A 114 -0.13 8.62 3.25
C ARG A 114 0.19 7.46 2.32
N THR A 115 -0.81 6.75 1.80
CA THR A 115 -0.62 5.55 0.96
C THR A 115 0.35 5.78 -0.20
N LEU A 116 0.25 6.90 -0.91
CA LEU A 116 1.19 7.25 -1.99
C LEU A 116 2.62 7.46 -1.44
N CYS A 117 2.76 8.09 -0.27
CA CYS A 117 4.05 8.26 0.39
C CYS A 117 4.63 6.91 0.84
N ASN A 118 3.81 6.02 1.42
CA ASN A 118 4.21 4.66 1.78
C ASN A 118 4.67 3.86 0.55
N ALA A 119 3.96 3.96 -0.58
CA ALA A 119 4.35 3.28 -1.82
C ALA A 119 5.71 3.79 -2.34
N ILE A 120 5.94 5.10 -2.32
CA ILE A 120 7.21 5.69 -2.73
C ILE A 120 8.35 5.27 -1.79
N ALA A 121 8.14 5.38 -0.48
CA ALA A 121 9.13 5.05 0.54
C ALA A 121 9.47 3.56 0.57
N GLY A 122 8.48 2.69 0.34
CA GLY A 122 8.66 1.25 0.20
C GLY A 122 9.27 0.82 -1.14
N GLY A 123 9.61 1.77 -2.02
CA GLY A 123 10.27 1.46 -3.29
C GLY A 123 9.34 0.81 -4.33
N GLN A 124 8.02 0.94 -4.19
CA GLN A 124 7.06 0.30 -5.11
C GLN A 124 7.28 0.75 -6.56
N THR A 125 6.90 -0.11 -7.50
CA THR A 125 7.09 0.10 -8.94
C THR A 125 6.33 1.34 -9.42
N LEU A 126 6.81 1.95 -10.50
CA LEU A 126 6.12 3.08 -11.13
C LEU A 126 4.69 2.69 -11.54
N ASP A 127 4.45 1.45 -11.98
CA ASP A 127 3.12 0.95 -12.32
C ASP A 127 2.13 1.02 -11.16
N VAL A 128 2.57 0.68 -9.94
CA VAL A 128 1.74 0.81 -8.72
C VAL A 128 1.42 2.28 -8.44
N ILE A 129 2.42 3.15 -8.49
CA ILE A 129 2.26 4.59 -8.29
C ILE A 129 1.28 5.17 -9.32
N GLU A 130 1.42 4.80 -10.59
CA GLU A 130 0.52 5.20 -11.66
C GLU A 130 -0.91 4.71 -11.43
N ALA A 131 -1.07 3.45 -11.01
CA ALA A 131 -2.38 2.85 -10.76
C ALA A 131 -3.10 3.57 -9.62
N MET A 132 -2.41 3.89 -8.52
CA MET A 132 -2.94 4.68 -7.41
C MET A 132 -3.42 6.06 -7.89
N VAL A 133 -2.57 6.79 -8.64
CA VAL A 133 -2.93 8.12 -9.16
C VAL A 133 -4.07 8.05 -10.18
N LYS A 134 -4.13 7.00 -11.00
CA LYS A 134 -5.26 6.75 -11.93
C LYS A 134 -6.58 6.49 -11.18
N LYS A 135 -6.53 5.84 -10.00
CA LYS A 135 -7.69 5.64 -9.12
C LYS A 135 -8.07 6.89 -8.30
N GLY A 136 -7.36 7.99 -8.47
CA GLY A 136 -7.73 9.30 -7.92
C GLY A 136 -6.96 9.72 -6.68
N VAL A 137 -5.93 8.97 -6.27
CA VAL A 137 -5.05 9.38 -5.17
C VAL A 137 -4.40 10.72 -5.48
N ARG A 138 -4.47 11.66 -4.54
CA ARG A 138 -3.99 13.02 -4.78
C ARG A 138 -2.46 13.07 -4.73
N VAL A 139 -1.86 13.57 -5.82
CA VAL A 139 -0.44 13.95 -5.82
C VAL A 139 -0.28 15.24 -5.03
N SER A 140 0.42 15.17 -3.89
CA SER A 140 0.64 16.28 -2.97
C SER A 140 2.12 16.69 -2.91
N THR A 141 2.41 17.87 -2.37
CA THR A 141 3.80 18.32 -2.09
C THR A 141 4.51 17.31 -1.19
N LEU A 142 3.81 16.68 -0.24
CA LEU A 142 4.37 15.63 0.61
C LEU A 142 4.79 14.39 -0.19
N ALA A 143 3.97 13.94 -1.14
CA ALA A 143 4.32 12.81 -2.01
C ALA A 143 5.51 13.16 -2.92
N MET A 144 5.55 14.37 -3.48
CA MET A 144 6.70 14.83 -4.26
C MET A 144 7.98 14.90 -3.40
N ARG A 145 7.89 15.45 -2.18
CA ARG A 145 9.00 15.46 -1.22
C ARG A 145 9.49 14.04 -0.95
N GLN A 146 8.58 13.09 -0.73
CA GLN A 146 8.95 11.70 -0.50
C GLN A 146 9.71 11.11 -1.70
N ALA A 147 9.29 11.42 -2.93
CA ALA A 147 9.99 10.97 -4.14
C ALA A 147 11.40 11.57 -4.24
N VAL A 148 11.55 12.84 -3.87
CA VAL A 148 12.85 13.53 -3.80
C VAL A 148 13.78 12.89 -2.78
N VAL A 149 13.32 12.71 -1.53
CA VAL A 149 14.13 12.13 -0.45
C VAL A 149 14.49 10.67 -0.71
N CYS A 150 13.61 9.92 -1.37
CA CYS A 150 13.89 8.54 -1.80
C CYS A 150 14.66 8.46 -3.12
N GLU A 151 15.05 9.60 -3.70
CA GLU A 151 15.78 9.70 -4.98
C GLU A 151 15.10 8.95 -6.14
N ARG A 152 13.76 8.90 -6.11
CA ARG A 152 12.92 8.23 -7.11
C ARG A 152 12.69 9.13 -8.32
N ILE A 153 13.72 9.26 -9.16
CA ILE A 153 13.70 10.08 -10.38
C ILE A 153 12.50 9.72 -11.28
N ASP A 154 12.20 8.44 -11.45
CA ASP A 154 11.05 7.94 -12.22
C ASP A 154 9.71 8.50 -11.72
N VAL A 155 9.52 8.55 -10.39
CA VAL A 155 8.31 9.11 -9.77
C VAL A 155 8.28 10.63 -9.86
N ILE A 156 9.43 11.30 -9.69
CA ILE A 156 9.54 12.76 -9.84
C ILE A 156 9.10 13.17 -11.25
N GLU A 157 9.68 12.54 -12.28
CA GLU A 157 9.34 12.78 -13.69
C GLU A 157 7.85 12.52 -13.97
N PHE A 158 7.32 11.42 -13.44
CA PHE A 158 5.89 11.11 -13.55
C PHE A 158 5.01 12.22 -12.96
N PHE A 159 5.29 12.69 -11.74
CA PHE A 159 4.53 13.77 -11.12
C PHE A 159 4.66 15.10 -11.88
N MET A 160 5.84 15.42 -12.41
CA MET A 160 6.05 16.58 -13.27
C MET A 160 5.19 16.52 -14.54
N SER A 161 5.10 15.34 -15.17
CA SER A 161 4.27 15.12 -16.37
C SER A 161 2.77 15.39 -16.12
N ARG A 162 2.31 15.24 -14.86
CA ARG A 162 0.94 15.52 -14.42
C ARG A 162 0.68 17.01 -14.16
N LYS A 163 1.63 17.90 -14.45
CA LYS A 163 1.52 19.36 -14.29
C LYS A 163 1.15 19.78 -12.85
N MET A 164 1.71 19.07 -11.87
CA MET A 164 1.60 19.45 -10.46
C MET A 164 2.01 20.92 -10.29
N LYS A 165 1.25 21.65 -9.48
CA LYS A 165 1.47 23.07 -9.17
C LYS A 165 2.04 23.19 -7.76
N LEU A 166 2.95 24.14 -7.60
CA LEU A 166 3.54 24.50 -6.32
C LEU A 166 3.35 26.01 -6.10
N ASP A 167 3.28 26.44 -4.85
CA ASP A 167 3.58 27.84 -4.52
C ASP A 167 5.10 28.04 -4.39
N ALA A 168 5.51 29.28 -4.11
CA ALA A 168 6.93 29.63 -4.01
C ALA A 168 7.63 28.94 -2.81
N ASP A 169 6.92 28.80 -1.69
CA ASP A 169 7.45 28.23 -0.45
C ASP A 169 7.66 26.72 -0.62
N ASP A 170 6.68 26.01 -1.19
CA ASP A 170 6.78 24.59 -1.53
C ASP A 170 7.90 24.33 -2.54
N ALA A 171 8.08 25.21 -3.52
CA ALA A 171 9.16 25.10 -4.50
C ALA A 171 10.55 25.29 -3.88
N GLU A 172 10.71 26.25 -2.95
CA GLU A 172 11.95 26.42 -2.20
C GLU A 172 12.23 25.25 -1.27
N TYR A 173 11.18 24.78 -0.58
CA TYR A 173 11.26 23.64 0.31
C TYR A 173 11.74 22.38 -0.42
N LEU A 174 11.17 22.05 -1.58
CA LEU A 174 11.58 20.88 -2.36
C LEU A 174 13.02 21.00 -2.90
N ARG A 175 13.47 22.21 -3.25
CA ARG A 175 14.88 22.44 -3.64
C ARG A 175 15.82 22.14 -2.47
N ASN A 176 15.50 22.61 -1.27
CA ASN A 176 16.31 22.37 -0.08
C ASN A 176 16.37 20.87 0.27
N GLU A 177 15.24 20.16 0.16
CA GLU A 177 15.19 18.71 0.36
C GLU A 177 16.01 17.96 -0.70
N ALA A 178 15.96 18.37 -1.97
CA ALA A 178 16.77 17.80 -3.03
C ALA A 178 18.26 17.98 -2.76
N GLU A 179 18.69 19.16 -2.30
CA GLU A 179 20.09 19.43 -1.95
C GLU A 179 20.60 18.54 -0.81
N GLN A 180 19.73 18.20 0.16
CA GLN A 180 20.08 17.31 1.27
C GLN A 180 20.32 15.86 0.84
N THR A 181 19.80 15.43 -0.32
CA THR A 181 20.08 14.08 -0.85
C THR A 181 21.55 13.93 -1.28
N GLY A 182 22.19 15.02 -1.73
CA GLY A 182 23.51 14.97 -2.35
C GLY A 182 23.53 14.33 -3.74
N ASN A 183 22.38 13.87 -4.26
CA ASN A 183 22.26 13.29 -5.59
C ASN A 183 22.12 14.40 -6.65
N ALA A 184 23.17 14.59 -7.45
CA ALA A 184 23.22 15.66 -8.45
C ALA A 184 22.07 15.58 -9.47
N ALA A 185 21.65 14.39 -9.87
CA ALA A 185 20.56 14.22 -10.84
C ALA A 185 19.20 14.66 -10.25
N VAL A 186 18.93 14.31 -8.99
CA VAL A 186 17.72 14.77 -8.28
C VAL A 186 17.74 16.29 -8.10
N VAL A 187 18.88 16.84 -7.69
CA VAL A 187 19.05 18.30 -7.51
C VAL A 187 18.80 19.05 -8.81
N GLU A 188 19.41 18.62 -9.91
CA GLU A 188 19.22 19.25 -11.22
C GLU A 188 17.77 19.16 -11.67
N LEU A 189 17.15 17.98 -11.58
CA LEU A 189 15.77 17.75 -11.97
C LEU A 189 14.78 18.65 -11.21
N VAL A 190 14.91 18.72 -9.88
CA VAL A 190 14.03 19.56 -9.03
C VAL A 190 14.29 21.05 -9.28
N LYS A 191 15.54 21.47 -9.47
CA LYS A 191 15.87 22.88 -9.79
C LYS A 191 15.29 23.31 -11.13
N GLU A 192 15.45 22.47 -12.16
CA GLU A 192 14.89 22.74 -13.49
C GLU A 192 13.37 22.88 -13.39
N TRP A 193 12.70 21.90 -12.79
CA TRP A 193 11.25 21.89 -12.67
C TRP A 193 10.70 23.11 -11.92
N THR A 194 11.25 23.41 -10.74
CA THR A 194 10.77 24.49 -9.87
C THR A 194 11.13 25.90 -10.38
N SER A 195 12.01 26.01 -11.39
CA SER A 195 12.33 27.28 -12.06
C SER A 195 11.33 27.62 -13.17
N HIS A 196 10.51 26.67 -13.61
CA HIS A 196 9.53 26.90 -14.66
C HIS A 196 8.29 27.64 -14.11
N LYS A 197 7.96 28.77 -14.73
CA LYS A 197 6.74 29.57 -14.41
C LYS A 197 5.44 28.78 -14.58
N SER A 198 5.45 27.68 -15.32
CA SER A 198 4.30 26.78 -15.46
C SER A 198 4.09 25.88 -14.23
N CYS A 199 5.07 25.76 -13.35
CA CYS A 199 4.98 24.96 -12.12
C CYS A 199 4.63 25.82 -10.90
N VAL A 200 5.31 26.96 -10.75
CA VAL A 200 5.16 27.84 -9.57
C VAL A 200 4.06 28.87 -9.81
N VAL A 201 3.03 28.85 -8.96
CA VAL A 201 1.95 29.83 -8.94
C VAL A 201 2.27 30.90 -7.90
N SER A 202 2.09 32.16 -8.28
CA SER A 202 2.34 33.34 -7.43
C SER A 202 1.20 33.62 -6.47
#